data_AF-A0A6V7M1Z2-F1
#
_entry.id   AF-A0A6V7M1Z2-F1
#
_cell.length_a   1.000
_cell.length_b   1.000
_cell.length_c   1.000
_cell.angle_alpha   90.00
_cell.angle_beta   90.00
_cell.angle_gamma   90.00
#
_symmetry.space_group_name_H-M   'P 1'
#
loop_
_entity.id
_entity.type
_entity.pdbx_description
1 polymer ?
#
loop_
_entity_poly.entity_id
_entity_poly.type
_entity_poly.pdbx_seq_one_letter_code
_entity_poly.pdbx_strand_id
1 'polypeptide(L)'
;LSVPILLGQFLVYFKEGTTMLYETALLYGAAICLANWFYVSIKNHEFFEAFHIGAKTRTAICSVIYRKAMRLSTTALGGTASGKVVNLMANDIARFDMVVVFLHYMWTAVLVTIAIGYFLYIETGYTGFIGFAAILIIVPAQ
;
A
#
# COMPACT_ATOMS: atom_id res chain seq x y z
N LEU A 1 -11.95 -2.35 -6.40
CA LEU A 1 -13.17 -1.85 -7.07
C LEU A 1 -13.99 -2.97 -7.71
N SER A 2 -13.36 -3.96 -8.37
CA SER A 2 -14.06 -5.11 -8.97
C SER A 2 -14.85 -5.96 -7.97
N VAL A 3 -14.30 -6.21 -6.78
CA VAL A 3 -14.95 -7.06 -5.76
C VAL A 3 -16.28 -6.48 -5.26
N PRO A 4 -16.40 -5.19 -4.85
CA PRO A 4 -17.69 -4.60 -4.49
C PRO A 4 -18.77 -4.72 -5.57
N ILE A 5 -18.40 -4.54 -6.83
CA ILE A 5 -19.34 -4.61 -7.96
C ILE A 5 -19.84 -6.05 -8.15
N LEU A 6 -18.92 -7.02 -8.17
CA LEU A 6 -19.26 -8.44 -8.28
C LEU A 6 -20.07 -8.92 -7.08
N LEU A 7 -19.74 -8.45 -5.88
CA LEU A 7 -20.49 -8.75 -4.66
C LEU A 7 -21.90 -8.16 -4.72
N GLY A 8 -22.05 -6.94 -5.23
CA GLY A 8 -23.36 -6.33 -5.45
C GLY A 8 -24.24 -7.19 -6.36
N GLN A 9 -23.71 -7.66 -7.49
CA GLN A 9 -24.43 -8.55 -8.41
C GLN A 9 -24.73 -9.94 -7.81
N PHE A 10 -23.81 -10.47 -7.00
CA PHE A 10 -24.03 -11.71 -6.28
C PHE A 10 -25.15 -11.58 -5.23
N LEU A 11 -25.22 -10.44 -4.53
CA LEU A 11 -26.26 -10.17 -3.54
C LEU A 11 -27.66 -10.02 -4.15
N VAL A 12 -27.75 -9.59 -5.41
CA VAL A 12 -29.04 -9.51 -6.12
C VAL A 12 -29.73 -10.87 -6.17
N TYR A 13 -29.00 -11.99 -6.26
CA TYR A 13 -29.58 -13.34 -6.23
C TYR A 13 -30.39 -13.65 -4.96
N PHE A 14 -30.02 -13.06 -3.82
CA PHE A 14 -30.69 -13.32 -2.53
C PHE A 14 -31.93 -12.44 -2.28
N LYS A 15 -32.27 -11.54 -3.22
CA LYS A 15 -33.45 -10.67 -3.09
C LYS A 15 -34.72 -11.42 -3.47
N GLU A 16 -35.83 -11.20 -2.75
CA GLU A 16 -37.10 -11.84 -3.10
C GLU A 16 -37.59 -11.39 -4.50
N GLY A 17 -38.02 -12.35 -5.33
CA GLY A 17 -38.57 -12.09 -6.67
C GLY A 17 -37.54 -12.02 -7.81
N THR A 18 -36.32 -12.53 -7.64
CA THR A 18 -35.28 -12.44 -8.67
C THR A 18 -35.42 -13.49 -9.78
N THR A 19 -35.21 -13.07 -11.02
CA THR A 19 -35.11 -13.93 -12.21
C THR A 19 -33.72 -14.53 -12.43
N MET A 20 -32.76 -14.28 -11.53
CA MET A 20 -31.38 -14.74 -11.66
C MET A 20 -31.27 -16.25 -11.44
N LEU A 21 -30.67 -16.95 -12.41
CA LEU A 21 -30.45 -18.38 -12.35
C LEU A 21 -29.36 -18.72 -11.31
N TYR A 22 -29.49 -19.86 -10.64
CA TYR A 22 -28.51 -20.36 -9.67
C TYR A 22 -27.09 -20.49 -10.28
N GLU A 23 -27.00 -20.94 -11.54
CA GLU A 23 -25.70 -21.07 -12.23
C GLU A 23 -25.00 -19.72 -12.41
N THR A 24 -25.77 -18.65 -12.69
CA THR A 24 -25.23 -17.29 -12.82
C THR A 24 -24.72 -16.77 -11.47
N ALA A 25 -25.42 -17.06 -10.38
CA ALA A 25 -24.95 -16.72 -9.03
C ALA A 25 -23.66 -17.47 -8.66
N LEU A 26 -23.55 -18.76 -8.99
CA LEU A 26 -22.31 -19.53 -8.81
C LEU A 26 -21.13 -18.95 -9.61
N LEU A 27 -21.37 -18.52 -10.85
CA LEU A 27 -20.35 -17.86 -11.68
C LEU A 27 -19.84 -16.56 -11.03
N TYR A 28 -20.73 -15.72 -10.49
CA TYR A 28 -20.31 -14.52 -9.76
C TYR A 28 -19.51 -14.85 -8.49
N GLY A 29 -19.92 -15.88 -7.73
CA GLY A 29 -19.17 -16.36 -6.58
C GLY A 29 -17.76 -16.83 -6.95
N ALA A 30 -17.64 -17.65 -8.00
CA ALA A 30 -16.35 -18.11 -8.52
C ALA A 30 -15.48 -16.93 -9.00
N ALA A 31 -16.07 -15.96 -9.69
CA ALA A 31 -15.38 -14.76 -10.16
C ALA A 31 -14.84 -13.91 -8.99
N ILE A 32 -15.56 -13.78 -7.87
CA ILE A 32 -15.09 -13.09 -6.67
C ILE A 32 -13.87 -13.82 -6.09
N CYS A 33 -13.93 -15.14 -5.94
CA CYS A 33 -12.81 -15.95 -5.44
C CYS A 33 -11.57 -15.79 -6.30
N LEU A 34 -11.71 -15.88 -7.62
CA LEU A 34 -10.62 -15.72 -8.58
C LEU A 34 -10.05 -14.29 -8.56
N ALA A 35 -10.92 -13.28 -8.53
CA ALA A 35 -10.50 -11.88 -8.44
C ALA A 35 -9.72 -11.60 -7.15
N ASN A 36 -10.16 -12.18 -6.03
CA ASN A 36 -9.46 -12.04 -4.75
C ASN A 36 -8.11 -12.76 -4.76
N TRP A 37 -8.06 -13.98 -5.31
CA TRP A 37 -6.80 -14.72 -5.43
C TRP A 37 -5.77 -13.97 -6.28
N PHE A 38 -6.19 -13.41 -7.41
CA PHE A 38 -5.33 -12.60 -8.27
C PHE A 38 -4.87 -11.31 -7.56
N TYR A 39 -5.78 -10.63 -6.87
CA TYR A 39 -5.46 -9.44 -6.08
C TYR A 39 -4.40 -9.73 -5.01
N VAL A 40 -4.60 -10.77 -4.20
CA VAL A 40 -3.65 -11.16 -3.15
C VAL A 40 -2.30 -11.56 -3.75
N SER A 41 -2.31 -12.27 -4.88
CA SER A 41 -1.07 -12.68 -5.57
C SER A 41 -0.25 -11.48 -6.05
N ILE A 42 -0.90 -10.49 -6.68
CA ILE A 42 -0.24 -9.25 -7.10
C ILE A 42 0.29 -8.48 -5.88
N LYS A 43 -0.54 -8.29 -4.85
CA LYS A 43 -0.11 -7.55 -3.64
C LYS A 43 1.07 -8.22 -2.95
N ASN A 44 1.10 -9.55 -2.91
CA ASN A 44 2.23 -10.29 -2.36
C ASN A 44 3.51 -10.10 -3.20
N HIS A 45 3.39 -10.11 -4.53
CA HIS A 45 4.53 -9.84 -5.41
C HIS A 45 5.06 -8.41 -5.27
N GLU A 46 4.17 -7.41 -5.26
CA GLU A 46 4.50 -5.99 -5.02
C GLU A 46 5.24 -5.82 -3.67
N PHE A 47 4.73 -6.45 -2.62
CA PHE A 47 5.33 -6.40 -1.29
C PHE A 47 6.73 -7.04 -1.29
N PHE A 48 6.87 -8.21 -1.89
CA PHE A 48 8.17 -8.89 -2.00
C PHE A 48 9.20 -8.04 -2.75
N GLU A 49 8.84 -7.46 -3.90
CA GLU A 49 9.74 -6.59 -4.66
C GLU A 49 10.10 -5.32 -3.88
N ALA A 50 9.15 -4.71 -3.17
CA ALA A 50 9.42 -3.53 -2.34
C ALA A 50 10.42 -3.85 -1.22
N PHE A 51 10.28 -5.00 -0.56
CA PHE A 51 11.26 -5.46 0.45
C PHE A 51 12.62 -5.77 -0.16
N HIS A 52 12.66 -6.37 -1.35
CA HIS A 52 13.90 -6.65 -2.06
C HIS A 52 14.66 -5.37 -2.43
N ILE A 53 13.94 -4.35 -2.93
CA ILE A 53 14.50 -3.02 -3.20
C ILE A 53 14.95 -2.34 -1.92
N GLY A 54 14.18 -2.44 -0.83
CA GLY A 54 14.55 -1.96 0.50
C GLY A 54 15.89 -2.54 0.96
N ALA A 55 16.03 -3.87 0.91
CA ALA A 55 17.24 -4.58 1.33
C ALA A 55 18.47 -4.19 0.49
N LYS A 56 18.31 -4.02 -0.83
CA LYS A 56 19.38 -3.51 -1.72
C LYS A 56 19.79 -2.09 -1.34
N THR A 57 18.82 -1.21 -1.12
CA THR A 57 19.04 0.18 -0.70
C THR A 57 19.81 0.24 0.62
N ARG A 58 19.38 -0.52 1.64
CA ARG A 58 20.08 -0.63 2.93
C ARG A 58 21.53 -1.05 2.75
N THR A 59 21.79 -2.10 1.97
CA THR A 59 23.15 -2.61 1.74
C THR A 59 24.04 -1.58 1.04
N ALA A 60 23.49 -0.86 0.05
CA ALA A 60 24.20 0.21 -0.64
C ALA A 60 24.55 1.38 0.28
N ILE A 61 23.60 1.85 1.10
CA ILE A 61 23.82 2.94 2.06
C ILE A 61 24.88 2.54 3.11
N CYS A 62 24.77 1.34 3.68
CA CYS A 62 25.77 0.82 4.63
C CYS A 62 27.17 0.79 4.01
N SER A 63 27.30 0.34 2.75
CA SER A 63 28.58 0.29 2.04
C SER A 63 29.20 1.67 1.82
N VAL A 64 28.39 2.65 1.44
CA VAL A 64 28.83 4.04 1.23
C VAL A 64 29.26 4.68 2.55
N ILE A 65 28.47 4.52 3.62
CA ILE A 65 28.80 5.05 4.95
C ILE A 65 30.08 4.43 5.48
N TYR A 66 30.22 3.11 5.38
CA TYR A 66 31.43 2.40 5.82
C TYR A 66 32.68 2.89 5.06
N ARG A 67 32.59 3.02 3.73
CA ARG A 67 33.69 3.56 2.90
C ARG A 67 34.04 5.00 3.28
N LYS A 68 33.05 5.82 3.61
CA LYS A 68 33.26 7.22 4.04
C LYS A 68 33.90 7.27 5.42
N ALA A 69 33.46 6.44 6.36
CA ALA A 69 34.01 6.34 7.71
C ALA A 69 35.50 5.94 7.68
N MET A 70 35.87 4.97 6.84
CA MET A 70 37.25 4.50 6.67
C MET A 70 38.19 5.54 6.02
N ARG A 71 37.65 6.54 5.31
CA ARG A 71 38.43 7.59 4.64
C ARG A 71 38.51 8.89 5.44
N LEU A 72 37.76 9.01 6.54
CA LEU A 72 37.71 10.21 7.35
C LEU A 72 38.81 10.14 8.42
N SER A 73 39.66 11.16 8.52
CA SER A 73 40.76 11.15 9.48
C SER A 73 40.23 11.19 10.93
N THR A 74 40.96 10.58 11.86
CA THR A 74 40.62 10.52 13.28
C THR A 74 40.36 11.91 13.90
N THR A 75 40.98 12.96 13.36
CA THR A 75 40.78 14.37 13.76
C THR A 75 39.41 14.93 13.37
N ALA A 76 38.83 14.49 12.25
CA ALA A 76 37.45 14.84 11.85
C ALA A 76 36.39 13.92 12.50
N LEU A 77 36.78 12.70 12.87
CA LEU A 77 35.96 11.77 13.67
C LEU A 77 35.81 12.19 15.13
N GLY A 78 36.72 13.00 15.67
CA GLY A 78 36.68 13.48 17.06
C GLY A 78 35.37 14.19 17.44
N GLY A 79 34.66 14.79 16.48
CA GLY A 79 33.34 15.41 16.68
C GLY A 79 32.14 14.50 16.37
N THR A 80 32.34 13.44 15.58
CA THR A 80 31.31 12.44 15.26
C THR A 80 31.77 11.11 15.85
N ALA A 81 31.56 10.95 17.17
CA ALA A 81 31.93 9.72 17.87
C ALA A 81 31.49 8.50 17.05
N SER A 82 32.41 7.55 16.81
CA SER A 82 32.15 6.31 16.04
C SER A 82 30.81 5.64 16.41
N GLY A 83 30.41 5.73 17.69
CA GLY A 83 29.10 5.28 18.18
C GLY A 83 27.88 5.94 17.54
N LYS A 84 27.93 7.22 17.12
CA LYS A 84 26.83 7.88 16.38
C LYS A 84 26.64 7.28 14.99
N VAL A 85 27.73 6.91 14.31
CA VAL A 85 27.66 6.29 12.98
C VAL A 85 27.11 4.86 13.10
N VAL A 86 27.56 4.10 14.09
CA VAL A 86 27.02 2.75 14.36
C VAL A 86 25.55 2.82 14.77
N ASN A 87 25.15 3.79 15.61
CA ASN A 87 23.76 4.00 16.02
C ASN A 87 22.87 4.41 14.83
N LEU A 88 23.34 5.32 13.96
CA LEU A 88 22.67 5.67 12.70
C LEU A 88 22.48 4.43 11.82
N MET A 89 23.53 3.62 11.67
CA MET A 89 23.47 2.40 10.87
C MET A 89 22.48 1.37 11.43
N ALA A 90 22.46 1.19 12.75
CA ALA A 90 21.60 0.22 13.41
C ALA A 90 20.13 0.65 13.47
N ASN A 91 19.86 1.94 13.71
CA ASN A 91 18.52 2.42 14.05
C ASN A 91 17.80 3.07 12.86
N ASP A 92 18.53 3.79 12.01
CA ASP A 92 17.91 4.57 10.92
C ASP A 92 17.91 3.77 9.61
N ILE A 93 19.00 3.07 9.27
CA ILE A 93 19.07 2.33 8.00
C ILE A 93 18.13 1.11 8.01
N ALA A 94 17.91 0.49 9.17
CA ALA A 94 16.94 -0.61 9.29
C ALA A 94 15.50 -0.19 8.92
N ARG A 95 15.16 1.10 9.05
CA ARG A 95 13.83 1.63 8.72
C ARG A 95 13.63 1.85 7.22
N PHE A 96 14.70 1.93 6.43
CA PHE A 96 14.60 2.19 4.99
C PHE A 96 13.84 1.09 4.23
N ASP A 97 13.84 -0.15 4.74
CA ASP A 97 13.06 -1.25 4.15
C ASP A 97 11.56 -0.89 4.12
N MET A 98 11.03 -0.29 5.20
CA MET A 98 9.64 0.15 5.25
C MET A 98 9.39 1.45 4.50
N VAL A 99 10.37 2.36 4.45
CA VAL A 99 10.22 3.66 3.75
C VAL A 99 9.89 3.45 2.27
N VAL A 100 10.55 2.49 1.60
CA VAL A 100 10.26 2.16 0.20
C VAL A 100 8.80 1.74 0.01
N VAL A 101 8.28 0.92 0.93
CA VAL A 101 6.88 0.46 0.93
C VAL A 101 5.94 1.65 1.15
N PHE A 102 6.18 2.49 2.15
CA PHE A 102 5.33 3.65 2.46
C PHE A 102 5.32 4.69 1.34
N LEU A 103 6.46 4.93 0.70
CA LEU A 103 6.54 5.82 -0.46
C LEU A 103 5.64 5.33 -1.59
N HIS A 104 5.64 4.02 -1.86
CA HIS A 104 4.75 3.45 -2.88
C HIS A 104 3.27 3.62 -2.52
N TYR A 105 2.92 3.41 -1.25
CA TYR A 105 1.55 3.63 -0.77
C TYR A 105 1.13 5.10 -0.81
N MET A 106 2.03 6.04 -0.57
CA MET A 106 1.71 7.46 -0.48
C MET A 106 1.06 8.01 -1.76
N TRP A 107 1.66 7.77 -2.92
CA TRP A 107 1.09 8.24 -4.19
C TRP A 107 -0.06 7.35 -4.68
N THR A 108 0.03 6.04 -4.45
CA THR A 108 -1.04 5.09 -4.81
C THR A 108 -2.33 5.40 -4.06
N ALA A 109 -2.25 5.76 -2.78
CA ALA A 109 -3.40 6.13 -1.96
C ALA A 109 -4.14 7.35 -2.53
N VAL A 110 -3.41 8.37 -3.00
CA VAL A 110 -4.01 9.55 -3.63
C VAL A 110 -4.76 9.16 -4.91
N LEU A 111 -4.14 8.36 -5.78
CA LEU A 111 -4.78 7.90 -7.03
C LEU A 111 -6.03 7.05 -6.76
N VAL A 112 -5.95 6.13 -5.80
CA VAL A 112 -7.07 5.27 -5.41
C VAL A 112 -8.21 6.11 -4.82
N THR A 113 -7.88 7.10 -3.99
CA THR A 113 -8.87 8.02 -3.39
C THR A 113 -9.62 8.80 -4.47
N ILE A 114 -8.90 9.35 -5.47
CA ILE A 114 -9.51 10.05 -6.60
C ILE A 114 -10.43 9.10 -7.39
N ALA A 115 -9.95 7.89 -7.69
CA ALA A 115 -10.74 6.90 -8.43
C ALA A 115 -12.03 6.52 -7.68
N ILE A 116 -11.94 6.20 -6.39
CA ILE A 116 -13.10 5.86 -5.56
C ILE A 116 -14.07 7.04 -5.48
N GLY A 117 -13.56 8.26 -5.27
CA GLY A 117 -14.39 9.47 -5.25
C GLY A 117 -15.16 9.68 -6.56
N TYR A 118 -14.52 9.42 -7.71
CA TYR A 118 -15.16 9.49 -9.01
C TYR A 118 -16.27 8.43 -9.19
N PHE A 119 -15.99 7.17 -8.85
CA PHE A 119 -17.00 6.10 -8.93
C PHE A 119 -18.18 6.36 -7.99
N LEU A 120 -17.91 6.84 -6.77
CA LEU A 120 -18.94 7.16 -5.80
C LEU A 120 -19.85 8.29 -6.30
N TYR A 121 -19.27 9.31 -6.95
CA TYR A 121 -20.05 10.40 -7.55
C TYR A 121 -21.00 9.90 -8.65
N ILE A 122 -20.55 8.95 -9.48
CA ILE A 122 -21.41 8.36 -10.53
C ILE A 122 -22.56 7.55 -9.92
N GLU A 123 -22.30 6.73 -8.90
CA GLU A 123 -23.31 5.81 -8.34
C GLU A 123 -24.30 6.49 -7.40
N THR A 124 -23.87 7.47 -6.61
CA THR A 124 -24.68 8.11 -5.55
C THR A 124 -24.93 9.60 -5.74
N GLY A 125 -24.31 10.23 -6.74
CA GLY A 125 -24.38 11.69 -6.91
C GLY A 125 -23.79 12.43 -5.70
N TYR A 126 -24.42 13.54 -5.30
CA TYR A 126 -23.90 14.43 -4.27
C TYR A 126 -23.99 13.86 -2.83
N THR A 127 -24.92 12.94 -2.56
CA THR A 127 -25.14 12.44 -1.19
C THR A 127 -23.99 11.56 -0.69
N GLY A 128 -23.42 10.72 -1.56
CA GLY A 128 -22.24 9.91 -1.24
C GLY A 128 -20.99 10.74 -0.91
N PHE A 129 -20.88 11.94 -1.48
CA PHE A 129 -19.72 12.81 -1.30
C PHE A 129 -19.59 13.35 0.13
N ILE A 130 -20.70 13.52 0.86
CA ILE A 130 -20.69 14.01 2.25
C ILE A 130 -19.98 13.00 3.17
N GLY A 131 -20.31 11.70 3.03
CA GLY A 131 -19.66 10.64 3.80
C GLY A 131 -18.19 10.48 3.42
N PHE A 132 -17.88 10.60 2.13
CA PHE A 132 -16.50 10.55 1.65
C PHE A 132 -15.65 11.72 2.18
N ALA A 133 -16.21 12.94 2.21
CA ALA A 133 -15.55 14.11 2.77
C ALA A 133 -15.24 13.96 4.28
N ALA A 134 -16.16 13.36 5.04
CA ALA A 134 -15.91 13.07 6.46
C ALA A 134 -14.71 12.15 6.66
N ILE A 135 -14.56 11.11 5.84
CA ILE A 135 -13.40 10.20 5.88
C ILE A 135 -12.11 10.97 5.58
N LEU A 136 -12.09 11.83 4.56
CA LEU A 136 -10.92 12.63 4.19
C LEU A 136 -10.48 13.61 5.28
N ILE A 137 -11.42 14.09 6.11
CA ILE A 137 -11.10 14.96 7.26
C ILE A 137 -10.51 14.15 8.43
N ILE A 138 -10.96 12.91 8.62
CA ILE A 138 -10.50 12.05 9.72
C ILE A 138 -9.10 11.48 9.44
N VAL A 139 -8.80 11.09 8.19
CA VAL A 139 -7.51 10.50 7.80
C VAL A 139 -6.28 11.33 8.26
N PRO A 140 -6.20 12.66 8.07
CA PRO A 140 -5.06 13.44 8.54
C PRO A 140 -5.03 13.65 10.06
N ALA A 141 -6.11 13.31 10.78
CA ALA A 141 -6.17 13.39 12.24
C ALA A 141 -5.67 12.10 12.93
N GLN A 142 -5.49 11.01 12.18
CA GLN A 142 -4.93 9.73 12.65
C GLN A 142 -3.40 9.74 12.61
#